data_AF-A0A0F9CE18-F1
#
_entry.id   AF-A0A0F9CE18-F1
#
_cell.length_a   1.000
_cell.length_b   1.000
_cell.length_c   1.000
_cell.angle_alpha   90.00
_cell.angle_beta   90.00
_cell.angle_gamma   90.00
#
_symmetry.space_group_name_H-M   'P 1'
#
loop_
_entity.id
_entity.type
_entity.pdbx_description
1 polymer ?
#
loop_
_entity_poly.entity_id
_entity_poly.type
_entity_poly.pdbx_seq_one_letter_code
_entity_poly.pdbx_strand_id
1 'polypeptide(L)' 'HGPGVPAEDAKDVFRAFHRAGRDAAGSPGGLGLGLAISRRLARSLGGELSLDSRDGEGGASFTLLLPERH' A
#
# COMPACT_ATOMS: atom_id res chain seq x y z
N HIS A 1 -4.30 4.18 -15.45
CA HIS A 1 -4.56 4.43 -14.02
C HIS A 1 -5.47 3.33 -13.51
N GLY A 2 -5.11 2.67 -12.40
CA GLY A 2 -5.94 1.63 -11.79
C GLY A 2 -7.12 2.20 -10.99
N PRO A 3 -7.95 1.33 -10.37
CA PRO A 3 -9.15 1.75 -9.64
C PRO A 3 -8.87 2.60 -8.38
N GLY A 4 -7.62 2.68 -7.93
CA GLY A 4 -7.24 3.35 -6.70
C GLY A 4 -7.49 2.50 -5.46
N VAL A 5 -7.36 3.11 -4.28
CA VAL A 5 -7.59 2.44 -2.99
C VAL A 5 -8.67 3.21 -2.24
N PRO A 6 -9.77 2.56 -1.81
CA PRO A 6 -10.79 3.18 -0.98
C PRO A 6 -10.19 3.75 0.31
N ALA A 7 -10.67 4.90 0.78
CA ALA A 7 -10.21 5.49 2.04
C ALA A 7 -10.38 4.56 3.26
N GLU A 8 -11.39 3.67 3.22
CA GLU A 8 -11.61 2.63 4.24
C GLU A 8 -10.49 1.56 4.24
N ASP A 9 -10.03 1.16 3.05
CA ASP A 9 -8.97 0.16 2.87
C ASP A 9 -7.57 0.77 3.04
N ALA A 10 -7.42 2.09 2.98
CA ALA A 10 -6.12 2.77 3.06
C ALA A 10 -5.28 2.40 4.30
N LYS A 11 -5.95 2.13 5.43
CA LYS A 11 -5.29 1.69 6.67
C LYS A 11 -4.91 0.21 6.64
N ASP A 12 -5.72 -0.58 5.96
CA ASP A 12 -5.63 -2.04 5.95
C ASP A 12 -4.83 -2.58 4.76
N VAL A 13 -4.56 -1.78 3.72
CA VAL A 13 -3.76 -2.15 2.53
C VAL A 13 -2.35 -2.63 2.87
N PHE A 14 -1.84 -2.24 4.03
CA PHE A 14 -0.54 -2.65 4.55
C PHE A 14 -0.61 -3.80 5.56
N ARG A 15 -1.81 -4.33 5.86
CA ARG A 15 -1.96 -5.54 6.66
C ARG A 15 -1.63 -6.74 5.78
N ALA A 16 -0.90 -7.68 6.37
CA ALA A 16 -0.62 -8.95 5.69
C ALA A 16 -1.95 -9.64 5.36
N PHE A 17 -2.03 -10.23 4.16
CA PHE A 17 -3.21 -10.96 3.66
C PHE A 17 -4.44 -10.09 3.38
N HIS A 18 -4.34 -8.76 3.48
CA HIS A 18 -5.43 -7.86 3.11
C HIS A 18 -5.42 -7.59 1.61
N ARG A 19 -6.59 -7.69 0.98
CA ARG A 19 -6.83 -7.38 -0.43
C ARG A 19 -7.89 -6.30 -0.50
N ALA A 20 -7.48 -5.09 -0.87
CA ALA A 20 -8.39 -3.98 -1.11
C ALA A 20 -9.16 -4.22 -2.42
N GLY A 21 -10.48 -4.15 -2.38
CA GLY A 21 -11.34 -4.18 -3.58
C GLY A 21 -11.87 -5.55 -4.06
N ARG A 22 -12.99 -5.45 -4.78
CA ARG A 22 -13.93 -6.51 -5.20
C ARG A 22 -13.48 -7.34 -6.42
N ASP A 23 -12.29 -7.06 -6.97
CA ASP A 23 -11.73 -7.69 -8.18
C ASP A 23 -10.83 -8.91 -7.89
N ALA A 24 -11.03 -9.57 -6.74
CA ALA A 24 -10.30 -10.77 -6.34
C ALA A 24 -10.59 -12.01 -7.22
N ALA A 25 -11.44 -11.90 -8.23
CA ALA A 25 -11.92 -13.03 -9.04
C ALA A 25 -11.11 -13.33 -10.31
N GLY A 26 -10.20 -12.44 -10.76
CA GLY A 26 -9.64 -12.54 -12.12
C GLY A 26 -8.13 -12.33 -12.30
N SER A 27 -7.43 -11.68 -11.37
CA SER A 27 -5.97 -11.50 -11.48
C SER A 27 -5.23 -12.59 -10.70
N PRO A 28 -4.09 -13.10 -11.20
CA PRO A 28 -3.12 -13.87 -10.41
C PRO A 28 -2.44 -12.93 -9.40
N GLY A 29 -3.22 -12.39 -8.48
CA GLY A 29 -2.82 -11.35 -7.54
C GLY A 29 -2.14 -11.98 -6.33
N GLY A 30 -0.92 -11.53 -6.03
CA GLY A 30 -0.14 -12.01 -4.89
C GLY A 30 -0.91 -11.94 -3.56
N LEU A 31 -0.40 -12.65 -2.55
CA LEU A 31 -1.03 -12.92 -1.25
C LEU A 31 -1.37 -11.68 -0.38
N GLY A 32 -1.30 -10.45 -0.90
CA GLY A 32 -1.44 -9.22 -0.10
C GLY A 32 -0.28 -9.02 0.87
N LEU A 33 0.90 -9.57 0.54
CA LEU A 33 2.09 -9.51 1.40
C LEU A 33 3.06 -8.39 0.99
N GLY A 34 3.05 -7.97 -0.28
CA GLY A 34 4.02 -7.01 -0.80
C GLY A 34 4.10 -5.72 0.00
N LEU A 35 2.95 -5.05 0.20
CA LEU A 35 2.90 -3.78 0.94
C LEU A 35 3.18 -3.96 2.44
N ALA A 36 2.77 -5.07 3.03
CA ALA A 36 3.07 -5.39 4.42
C ALA A 36 4.59 -5.56 4.65
N ILE A 37 5.27 -6.27 3.75
CA ILE A 37 6.73 -6.46 3.79
C ILE A 37 7.44 -5.12 3.54
N SER A 38 7.03 -4.37 2.51
CA SER A 38 7.63 -3.07 2.19
C SER A 38 7.52 -2.07 3.35
N ARG A 39 6.36 -1.97 4.01
CA ARG A 39 6.21 -1.09 5.19
C ARG A 39 7.06 -1.55 6.37
N ARG A 40 7.20 -2.86 6.58
CA ARG A 40 8.07 -3.40 7.62
C ARG A 40 9.55 -3.10 7.34
N LEU A 41 9.99 -3.21 6.09
CA LEU A 41 11.34 -2.86 5.67
C LEU A 41 11.60 -1.36 5.84
N ALA A 42 10.68 -0.50 5.38
CA ALA A 42 10.78 0.94 5.56
C ALA A 42 10.97 1.32 7.04
N ARG A 43 10.15 0.75 7.93
CA ARG A 43 10.28 0.95 9.38
C ARG A 43 11.59 0.40 9.96
N SER A 44 12.06 -0.74 9.47
CA SER A 44 13.35 -1.30 9.86
C SER A 44 14.52 -0.39 9.46
N LEU A 45 14.36 0.41 8.40
CA LEU A 45 15.33 1.42 7.96
C LEU A 45 15.15 2.76 8.69
N GLY A 46 14.26 2.84 9.69
CA GLY A 46 13.93 4.08 10.42
C GLY A 46 13.03 5.05 9.63
N GLY A 47 12.46 4.60 8.52
CA GLY A 47 11.54 5.36 7.69
C GLY A 47 10.08 4.97 7.87
N GLU A 48 9.23 5.45 6.96
CA GLU A 48 7.80 5.11 6.92
C GLU A 48 7.32 5.02 5.47
N LEU A 49 6.43 4.04 5.22
CA LEU A 49 5.73 3.89 3.94
C LEU A 49 4.24 4.22 4.13
N SER A 50 3.77 5.23 3.40
CA SER A 50 2.41 5.74 3.45
C SER A 50 1.72 5.63 2.09
N LEU A 51 0.39 5.55 2.09
CA LEU A 51 -0.45 5.65 0.90
C LEU A 51 -0.99 7.07 0.83
N ASP A 52 -0.74 7.75 -0.28
CA ASP A 52 -1.44 8.97 -0.70
C ASP A 52 -2.58 8.54 -1.62
N SER A 53 -3.74 8.27 -1.02
CA SER A 53 -4.97 8.03 -1.76
C SER A 53 -5.60 9.37 -2.10
N ARG A 54 -5.46 9.82 -3.35
CA ARG A 54 -6.28 10.92 -3.85
C ARG A 54 -7.68 10.41 -4.12
N ASP A 55 -8.56 10.57 -3.14
CA ASP A 55 -9.99 10.29 -3.29
C ASP A 55 -10.51 10.96 -4.57
N GLY A 56 -10.96 10.15 -5.53
CA GLY A 56 -11.67 10.61 -6.73
C GLY A 56 -10.86 10.86 -8.00
N GLU A 57 -9.51 10.90 -7.96
CA GLU A 57 -8.70 11.10 -9.20
C GLU A 57 -8.25 9.78 -9.87
N GLY A 58 -8.49 8.64 -9.21
CA GLY A 58 -8.08 7.32 -9.69
C GLY A 58 -6.59 7.03 -9.47
N GLY A 59 -6.26 5.74 -9.34
CA GLY A 59 -4.89 5.30 -9.02
C GLY A 59 -4.53 5.36 -7.53
N ALA A 60 -3.37 4.78 -7.19
CA ALA A 60 -2.85 4.72 -5.83
C ALA A 60 -1.41 5.23 -5.85
N SER A 61 -1.08 6.18 -4.98
CA SER A 61 0.27 6.72 -4.83
C SER A 61 0.84 6.29 -3.48
N PHE A 62 2.09 5.81 -3.45
CA PHE A 62 2.75 5.39 -2.22
C PHE A 62 4.00 6.24 -2.00
N THR A 63 4.19 6.74 -0.79
CA THR A 63 5.32 7.59 -0.42
C THR A 63 6.17 6.88 0.62
N LEU A 64 7.46 6.71 0.31
CA LEU A 64 8.46 6.18 1.22
C LEU A 64 9.32 7.34 1.73
N LEU A 65 9.29 7.59 3.03
CA LEU A 65 10.23 8.49 3.70
C LEU A 65 11.31 7.65 4.39
N LEU A 66 12.57 8.03 4.20
CA LEU A 66 13.72 7.41 4.86
C LEU A 66 14.55 8.49 5.55
N PRO A 67 15.14 8.21 6.72
CA PRO A 67 16.05 9.14 7.37
C PRO A 67 17.35 9.26 6.57
N GLU A 68 17.88 10.48 6.48
CA GLU A 68 19.20 10.70 5.88
C GLU A 68 20.28 10.07 6.76
N ARG A 69 21.08 9.20 6.14
CA ARG A 69 22.25 8.59 6.74
C ARG A 69 23.39 9.60 6.70
N HIS A 70 23.74 10.21 7.85
CA HIS A 70 25.06 10.84 8.03
C HIS A 70 26.17 9.78 8.04
#